data_AF-A0A3R9ABU1-F1
#
_entry.id   AF-A0A3R9ABU1-F1
#
_cell.length_a   1.000
_cell.length_b   1.000
_cell.length_c   1.000
_cell.angle_alpha   90.00
_cell.angle_beta   90.00
_cell.angle_gamma   90.00
#
_symmetry.space_group_name_H-M   'P 1'
#
loop_
_entity.id
_entity.type
_entity.pdbx_description
1 polymer ?
#
loop_
_entity_poly.entity_id
_entity_poly.type
_entity_poly.pdbx_seq_one_letter_code
_entity_poly.pdbx_strand_id
1 'polypeptide(L)'
;MNETAERTLEVRRLRKRSRHFLALILLSTAGLTACSNADESTIADKFEASELHFLGSFCEGPYFAVRDGNYILFDGTKYKTLLKNITITAIGPDRLSMSSPVGSGNLVTTYLIKHDDTVAIIESIAREPEPTPEQWATAAGIQFREGIEEAGKMGPLVLCPASTTQKKTEDLHFVANEM
;
A
#
# COMPACT_ATOMS: atom_id res chain seq x y z
N MET A 1 -19.81 36.47 66.95
CA MET A 1 -20.98 37.38 67.10
C MET A 1 -20.77 38.53 66.15
N ASN A 2 -21.70 39.07 65.38
CA ASN A 2 -23.00 38.69 64.83
C ASN A 2 -23.26 39.82 63.79
N GLU A 3 -24.07 39.55 62.77
CA GLU A 3 -24.87 40.55 62.03
C GLU A 3 -24.21 41.73 61.26
N THR A 4 -24.49 41.69 59.95
CA THR A 4 -25.30 42.67 59.18
C THR A 4 -24.99 44.17 59.32
N ALA A 5 -24.60 44.80 58.20
CA ALA A 5 -25.17 46.08 57.77
C ALA A 5 -24.84 46.38 56.30
N GLU A 6 -25.90 46.60 55.52
CA GLU A 6 -25.89 47.19 54.18
C GLU A 6 -25.28 48.61 54.18
N ARG A 7 -24.77 49.04 53.02
CA ARG A 7 -24.89 50.42 52.55
C ARG A 7 -24.75 50.52 51.03
N THR A 8 -25.87 50.84 50.41
CA THR A 8 -26.10 51.22 49.00
C THR A 8 -25.37 52.50 48.61
N LEU A 9 -24.88 52.60 47.37
CA LEU A 9 -24.71 53.87 46.63
C LEU A 9 -24.75 53.63 45.10
N GLU A 10 -25.98 53.73 44.58
CA GLU A 10 -26.47 54.40 43.36
C GLU A 10 -25.54 54.85 42.19
N VAL A 11 -26.13 54.71 40.99
CA VAL A 11 -25.94 55.42 39.70
C VAL A 11 -24.85 54.95 38.71
N ARG A 12 -25.28 54.26 37.64
CA ARG A 12 -25.37 54.89 36.29
C ARG A 12 -26.17 54.04 35.31
N ARG A 13 -27.29 54.61 34.89
CA ARG A 13 -28.11 54.18 33.77
C ARG A 13 -27.39 54.43 32.43
N LEU A 14 -27.74 53.57 31.47
CA LEU A 14 -27.68 53.71 30.00
C LEU A 14 -26.36 53.32 29.30
N ARG A 15 -26.35 52.11 28.71
CA ARG A 15 -26.19 52.04 27.24
C ARG A 15 -26.95 50.86 26.63
N LYS A 16 -27.74 51.24 25.64
CA LYS A 16 -28.66 50.47 24.80
C LYS A 16 -27.90 49.84 23.62
N ARG A 17 -28.00 48.51 23.45
CA ARG A 17 -28.02 47.76 22.17
C ARG A 17 -28.19 46.27 22.52
N SER A 18 -29.38 45.67 22.44
CA SER A 18 -30.05 45.21 21.21
C SER A 18 -29.18 44.20 20.44
N ARG A 19 -29.59 42.98 20.09
CA ARG A 19 -30.73 42.08 20.35
C ARG A 19 -30.42 40.85 19.45
N HIS A 20 -30.77 39.63 19.90
CA HIS A 20 -30.85 38.38 19.10
C HIS A 20 -29.48 37.79 18.68
N PHE A 21 -28.93 36.71 19.25
CA PHE A 21 -29.46 35.39 19.64
C PHE A 21 -30.40 34.77 18.59
N LEU A 22 -29.96 33.60 18.08
CA LEU A 22 -30.50 32.74 17.02
C LEU A 22 -30.16 33.12 15.57
N ALA A 23 -29.20 32.37 15.01
CA ALA A 23 -29.46 31.70 13.73
C ALA A 23 -28.76 30.32 13.77
N LEU A 24 -29.59 29.28 13.82
CA LEU A 24 -29.27 27.86 13.63
C LEU A 24 -28.23 27.68 12.52
N ILE A 25 -27.10 27.05 12.84
CA ILE A 25 -26.22 26.45 11.83
C ILE A 25 -26.96 25.22 11.32
N LEU A 26 -27.48 25.36 10.10
CA LEU A 26 -28.22 24.36 9.36
C LEU A 26 -27.37 23.10 9.17
N LEU A 27 -27.98 21.98 9.57
CA LEU A 27 -27.73 20.66 9.02
C LEU A 27 -27.81 20.73 7.49
N SER A 28 -26.66 20.72 6.85
CA SER A 28 -26.52 20.29 5.46
C SER A 28 -25.19 19.55 5.35
N THR A 29 -25.09 18.42 6.05
CA THR A 29 -24.25 17.32 5.60
C THR A 29 -24.88 16.78 4.33
N ALA A 30 -24.66 17.49 3.21
CA ALA A 30 -24.72 16.87 1.91
C ALA A 30 -23.68 15.74 1.97
N GLY A 31 -24.18 14.51 2.03
CA GLY A 31 -23.37 13.32 1.86
C GLY A 31 -22.71 13.41 0.50
N LEU A 32 -21.47 13.90 0.49
CA LEU A 32 -20.51 13.53 -0.52
C LEU A 32 -20.31 12.03 -0.31
N THR A 33 -21.10 11.23 -1.02
CA THR A 33 -20.67 9.90 -1.41
C THR A 33 -19.42 10.11 -2.27
N ALA A 34 -18.27 10.26 -1.61
CA ALA A 34 -16.98 10.06 -2.22
C ALA A 34 -16.91 8.58 -2.55
N CYS A 35 -17.50 8.21 -3.69
CA CYS A 35 -17.39 6.87 -4.23
C CYS A 35 -15.92 6.66 -4.64
N SER A 36 -15.21 5.92 -3.79
CA SER A 36 -14.25 4.88 -4.17
C SER A 36 -13.05 5.29 -5.02
N ASN A 37 -12.11 6.05 -4.46
CA ASN A 37 -10.68 5.92 -4.81
C ASN A 37 -9.85 5.41 -3.61
N ALA A 38 -10.46 5.36 -2.42
CA ALA A 38 -9.77 4.88 -1.21
C ALA A 38 -9.48 3.37 -1.30
N ASP A 39 -10.40 2.61 -1.89
CA ASP A 39 -10.31 1.14 -1.98
C ASP A 39 -9.32 0.67 -3.07
N GLU A 40 -9.11 1.48 -4.10
CA GLU A 40 -8.13 1.16 -5.17
C GLU A 40 -6.70 1.48 -4.72
N SER A 41 -6.49 2.57 -3.96
CA SER A 41 -5.17 2.86 -3.38
C SER A 41 -4.74 1.78 -2.37
N THR A 42 -5.68 1.27 -1.57
CA THR A 42 -5.38 0.30 -0.50
C THR A 42 -4.87 -1.03 -1.03
N ILE A 43 -5.33 -1.50 -2.19
CA ILE A 43 -4.83 -2.77 -2.76
C ILE A 43 -3.38 -2.65 -3.23
N ALA A 44 -3.00 -1.51 -3.83
CA ALA A 44 -1.62 -1.27 -4.27
C ALA A 44 -0.68 -1.14 -3.08
N ASP A 45 -1.09 -0.35 -2.07
CA ASP A 45 -0.33 -0.16 -0.84
C ASP A 45 -0.13 -1.50 -0.10
N LYS A 46 -1.18 -2.33 -0.03
CA LYS A 46 -1.12 -3.67 0.58
C LYS A 46 -0.16 -4.58 -0.18
N PHE A 47 -0.23 -4.60 -1.50
CA PHE A 47 0.66 -5.40 -2.33
C PHE A 47 2.13 -4.99 -2.15
N GLU A 48 2.42 -3.69 -2.17
CA GLU A 48 3.78 -3.16 -1.97
C GLU A 48 4.34 -3.49 -0.58
N ALA A 49 3.49 -3.43 0.46
CA ALA A 49 3.89 -3.72 1.83
C ALA A 49 4.03 -5.22 2.13
N SER A 50 3.56 -6.11 1.25
CA SER A 50 3.49 -7.55 1.51
C SER A 50 4.75 -8.30 1.06
N GLU A 51 4.96 -9.46 1.69
CA GLU A 51 5.77 -10.54 1.14
C GLU A 51 4.83 -11.52 0.41
N LEU A 52 5.16 -11.85 -0.83
CA LEU A 52 4.34 -12.68 -1.69
C LEU A 52 4.89 -14.10 -1.71
N HIS A 53 4.20 -15.00 -1.01
CA HIS A 53 4.58 -16.41 -0.90
C HIS A 53 3.67 -17.29 -1.74
N PHE A 54 4.16 -18.45 -2.20
CA PHE A 54 3.28 -19.40 -2.88
C PHE A 54 2.15 -19.88 -1.97
N LEU A 55 0.94 -19.98 -2.52
CA LEU A 55 -0.22 -20.50 -1.81
C LEU A 55 0.08 -21.88 -1.22
N GLY A 56 -0.19 -22.04 0.08
CA GLY A 56 0.09 -23.26 0.84
C GLY A 56 1.44 -23.28 1.55
N SER A 57 2.29 -22.27 1.41
CA SER A 57 3.56 -22.18 2.15
C SER A 57 3.43 -21.55 3.55
N PHE A 58 2.22 -21.18 3.98
CA PHE A 58 1.96 -20.57 5.30
C PHE A 58 2.81 -19.34 5.62
N CYS A 59 3.12 -18.52 4.60
CA CYS A 59 4.00 -17.35 4.74
C CYS A 59 5.43 -17.68 5.17
N GLU A 60 5.89 -18.90 4.87
CA GLU A 60 7.26 -19.33 5.09
C GLU A 60 7.99 -19.54 3.76
N GLY A 61 9.33 -19.57 3.84
CA GLY A 61 10.21 -19.89 2.72
C GLY A 61 10.44 -18.73 1.75
N PRO A 62 10.80 -19.04 0.48
CA PRO A 62 11.04 -18.03 -0.53
C PRO A 62 9.82 -17.15 -0.80
N TYR A 63 10.06 -15.88 -1.08
CA TYR A 63 9.01 -14.91 -1.37
C TYR A 63 9.45 -13.85 -2.37
N PHE A 64 8.47 -13.25 -3.03
CA PHE A 64 8.66 -12.03 -3.80
C PHE A 64 8.28 -10.81 -2.96
N ALA A 65 8.89 -9.67 -3.21
CA ALA A 65 8.54 -8.45 -2.49
C ALA A 65 8.89 -7.19 -3.29
N VAL A 66 8.29 -6.07 -2.90
CA VAL A 66 8.70 -4.74 -3.34
C VAL A 66 9.64 -4.15 -2.29
N ARG A 67 10.85 -3.77 -2.71
CA ARG A 67 11.87 -3.15 -1.83
C ARG A 67 12.61 -2.07 -2.59
N ASP A 68 12.67 -0.87 -2.02
CA ASP A 68 13.38 0.30 -2.58
C ASP A 68 13.02 0.58 -4.05
N GLY A 69 11.73 0.45 -4.40
CA GLY A 69 11.22 0.62 -5.77
C GLY A 69 11.60 -0.50 -6.73
N ASN A 70 12.00 -1.67 -6.25
CA ASN A 70 12.36 -2.83 -7.08
C ASN A 70 11.50 -4.06 -6.72
N TYR A 71 11.25 -4.92 -7.69
CA TYR A 71 10.67 -6.24 -7.46
C TYR A 71 11.79 -7.26 -7.26
N ILE A 72 11.78 -7.94 -6.12
CA ILE A 72 12.83 -8.85 -5.69
C ILE A 72 12.28 -10.25 -5.41
N LEU A 73 13.17 -11.23 -5.46
CA LEU A 73 12.99 -12.58 -4.91
C LEU A 73 13.97 -12.74 -3.74
N PHE A 74 13.46 -13.15 -2.58
CA PHE A 74 14.27 -13.75 -1.53
C PHE A 74 14.17 -15.27 -1.64
N ASP A 75 15.30 -15.96 -1.83
CA ASP A 75 15.32 -17.42 -2.00
C ASP A 75 15.46 -18.20 -0.67
N GLY A 76 15.35 -17.51 0.46
CA GLY A 76 15.66 -18.05 1.79
C GLY A 76 17.08 -17.71 2.27
N THR A 77 17.97 -17.30 1.36
CA THR A 77 19.37 -16.97 1.70
C THR A 77 19.81 -15.60 1.22
N LYS A 78 19.38 -15.19 0.02
CA LYS A 78 19.80 -13.95 -0.62
C LYS A 78 18.65 -13.29 -1.34
N TYR A 79 18.80 -11.99 -1.51
CA TYR A 79 17.94 -11.17 -2.36
C TYR A 79 18.47 -11.17 -3.79
N LYS A 80 17.56 -11.36 -4.74
CA LYS A 80 17.80 -11.19 -6.17
C LYS A 80 16.79 -10.18 -6.71
N THR A 81 17.29 -9.09 -7.26
CA THR A 81 16.43 -8.16 -8.01
C THR A 81 15.97 -8.81 -9.31
N LEU A 82 14.65 -8.89 -9.48
CA LEU A 82 14.01 -9.39 -10.69
C LEU A 82 13.70 -8.24 -11.65
N LEU A 83 13.10 -7.16 -11.13
CA LEU A 83 12.75 -5.96 -11.89
C LEU A 83 13.18 -4.71 -11.12
N LYS A 84 13.65 -3.69 -11.85
CA LYS A 84 14.13 -2.44 -11.26
C LYS A 84 13.16 -1.30 -11.55
N ASN A 85 13.12 -0.31 -10.66
CA ASN A 85 12.33 0.92 -10.84
C ASN A 85 10.88 0.61 -11.24
N ILE A 86 10.23 -0.24 -10.45
CA ILE A 86 8.87 -0.65 -10.73
C ILE A 86 7.90 0.47 -10.37
N THR A 87 6.81 0.54 -11.11
CA THR A 87 5.63 1.34 -10.78
C THR A 87 4.47 0.39 -10.62
N ILE A 88 3.75 0.48 -9.49
CA ILE A 88 2.52 -0.28 -9.26
C ILE A 88 1.35 0.69 -9.30
N THR A 89 0.26 0.28 -9.94
CA THR A 89 -0.94 1.10 -10.09
C THR A 89 -2.16 0.21 -10.03
N ALA A 90 -3.15 0.58 -9.23
CA ALA A 90 -4.46 -0.05 -9.29
C ALA A 90 -5.15 0.35 -10.60
N ILE A 91 -5.59 -0.66 -11.35
CA ILE A 91 -6.25 -0.50 -12.66
C ILE A 91 -7.70 -1.02 -12.63
N GLY A 92 -8.21 -1.26 -11.43
CA GLY A 92 -9.55 -1.75 -11.13
C GLY A 92 -9.64 -2.16 -9.67
N PRO A 93 -10.84 -2.54 -9.19
CA PRO A 93 -11.08 -2.86 -7.78
C PRO A 93 -10.30 -4.08 -7.30
N ASP A 94 -9.98 -5.00 -8.20
CA ASP A 94 -9.30 -6.26 -7.92
C ASP A 94 -8.06 -6.45 -8.80
N ARG A 95 -7.53 -5.40 -9.41
CA ARG A 95 -6.44 -5.51 -10.39
C ARG A 95 -5.33 -4.49 -10.17
N LEU A 96 -4.10 -4.98 -10.21
CA LEU A 96 -2.89 -4.18 -10.17
C LEU A 96 -2.10 -4.34 -11.46
N SER A 97 -1.57 -3.24 -11.97
CA SER A 97 -0.53 -3.24 -13.00
C SER A 97 0.81 -2.95 -12.34
N MET A 98 1.81 -3.80 -12.57
CA MET A 98 3.20 -3.58 -12.21
C MET A 98 4.01 -3.40 -13.48
N SER A 99 4.62 -2.23 -13.67
CA SER A 99 5.41 -1.88 -14.84
C SER A 99 6.87 -1.67 -14.47
N SER A 100 7.80 -2.09 -15.32
CA SER A 100 9.25 -1.89 -15.15
C SER A 100 9.94 -1.61 -16.48
N PRO A 101 10.85 -0.64 -16.58
CA PRO A 101 11.61 -0.38 -17.81
C PRO A 101 12.55 -1.54 -18.15
N VAL A 102 12.40 -2.10 -19.36
CA VAL A 102 13.22 -3.20 -19.90
C VAL A 102 13.60 -2.89 -21.36
N GLY A 103 14.87 -2.53 -21.56
CA GLY A 103 15.40 -2.13 -22.86
C GLY A 103 14.73 -0.86 -23.36
N SER A 104 14.09 -0.92 -24.53
CA SER A 104 13.40 0.21 -25.17
C SER A 104 11.91 0.35 -24.82
N GLY A 105 11.40 -0.45 -23.87
CA GLY A 105 9.99 -0.44 -23.48
C GLY A 105 9.84 -0.84 -22.02
N ASN A 106 8.63 -1.19 -21.62
CA ASN A 106 8.31 -1.64 -20.28
C ASN A 106 7.87 -3.11 -20.31
N LEU A 107 8.23 -3.87 -19.27
CA LEU A 107 7.56 -5.10 -18.92
C LEU A 107 6.38 -4.74 -18.02
N VAL A 108 5.18 -5.18 -18.39
CA VAL A 108 3.95 -4.93 -17.64
C VAL A 108 3.39 -6.27 -17.20
N THR A 109 3.22 -6.44 -15.89
CA THR A 109 2.58 -7.60 -15.28
C THR A 109 1.27 -7.16 -14.65
N THR A 110 0.15 -7.76 -15.05
CA THR A 110 -1.15 -7.54 -14.43
C THR A 110 -1.40 -8.64 -13.41
N TYR A 111 -1.69 -8.23 -12.17
CA TYR A 111 -2.14 -9.12 -11.12
C TYR A 111 -3.65 -8.97 -10.92
N LEU A 112 -4.33 -10.10 -10.82
CA LEU A 112 -5.68 -10.21 -10.30
C LEU A 112 -5.60 -10.56 -8.82
N ILE A 113 -6.19 -9.72 -7.98
CA ILE A 113 -6.22 -9.87 -6.53
C ILE A 113 -7.55 -10.50 -6.13
N LYS A 114 -7.51 -11.55 -5.32
CA LYS A 114 -8.67 -12.33 -4.89
C LYS A 114 -8.66 -12.58 -3.38
N HIS A 115 -9.76 -13.15 -2.92
CA HIS A 115 -9.92 -13.66 -1.55
C HIS A 115 -9.65 -12.55 -0.52
N ASP A 116 -10.49 -11.52 -0.50
CA ASP A 116 -10.40 -10.39 0.43
C ASP A 116 -9.03 -9.69 0.40
N ASP A 117 -8.55 -9.46 -0.83
CA ASP A 117 -7.28 -8.84 -1.15
C ASP A 117 -6.04 -9.58 -0.62
N THR A 118 -6.12 -10.89 -0.40
CA THR A 118 -5.02 -11.67 0.20
C THR A 118 -4.27 -12.55 -0.79
N VAL A 119 -4.77 -12.73 -2.01
CA VAL A 119 -4.15 -13.62 -3.00
C VAL A 119 -3.95 -12.88 -4.32
N ALA A 120 -2.71 -12.78 -4.78
CA ALA A 120 -2.35 -12.29 -6.10
C ALA A 120 -2.17 -13.44 -7.08
N ILE A 121 -2.74 -13.28 -8.27
CA ILE A 121 -2.59 -14.21 -9.40
C ILE A 121 -2.07 -13.41 -10.57
N ILE A 122 -1.01 -13.88 -11.23
CA ILE A 122 -0.56 -13.28 -12.49
C ILE A 122 -1.65 -13.55 -13.53
N GLU A 123 -2.31 -12.48 -13.99
CA GLU A 123 -3.32 -12.57 -15.04
C GLU A 123 -2.67 -12.46 -16.42
N SER A 124 -1.71 -11.56 -16.57
CA SER A 124 -0.99 -11.37 -17.83
C SER A 124 0.40 -10.78 -17.62
N ILE A 125 1.28 -11.03 -18.58
CA ILE A 125 2.59 -10.39 -18.68
C ILE A 125 2.78 -9.99 -20.15
N ALA A 126 3.04 -8.71 -20.39
CA ALA A 126 3.18 -8.15 -21.72
C ALA A 126 4.33 -7.15 -21.78
N ARG A 127 4.74 -6.76 -22.99
CA ARG A 127 5.69 -5.66 -23.19
C ARG A 127 4.95 -4.47 -23.79
N GLU A 128 5.28 -3.28 -23.32
CA GLU A 128 4.74 -2.03 -23.86
C GLU A 128 5.87 -1.12 -24.38
N PRO A 129 5.88 -0.75 -25.67
CA PRO A 129 4.95 -1.22 -26.70
C PRO A 129 5.11 -2.71 -27.02
N GLU A 130 4.04 -3.31 -27.55
CA GLU A 130 4.03 -4.70 -27.99
C GLU A 130 5.11 -4.91 -29.08
N PRO A 131 5.94 -5.97 -28.99
CA PRO A 131 6.97 -6.20 -29.98
C PRO A 131 6.38 -6.55 -31.35
N THR A 132 7.03 -6.09 -32.42
CA THR A 132 6.64 -6.49 -33.78
C THR A 132 6.95 -7.98 -34.03
N PRO A 133 6.33 -8.61 -35.05
CA PRO A 133 6.65 -10.00 -35.40
C PRO A 133 8.15 -10.24 -35.66
N GLU A 134 8.84 -9.28 -36.27
CA GLU A 134 10.27 -9.35 -36.54
C GLU A 134 11.08 -9.33 -35.24
N GLN A 135 10.66 -8.54 -34.24
CA GLN A 135 11.30 -8.49 -32.93
C GLN A 135 11.08 -9.79 -32.15
N TRP A 136 9.89 -10.38 -32.24
CA TRP A 136 9.56 -11.67 -31.65
C TRP A 136 10.35 -12.84 -32.24
N ALA A 137 10.77 -12.73 -33.50
CA ALA A 137 11.56 -13.74 -34.19
C ALA A 137 13.07 -13.70 -33.83
N THR A 138 13.54 -12.65 -33.15
CA THR A 138 14.93 -12.58 -32.69
C THR A 138 15.21 -13.53 -31.53
N ALA A 139 16.48 -13.89 -31.30
CA ALA A 139 16.87 -14.72 -30.15
C ALA A 139 16.43 -14.12 -28.81
N ALA A 140 16.52 -12.79 -28.66
CA ALA A 140 16.04 -12.09 -27.47
C ALA A 140 14.50 -12.15 -27.34
N GLY A 141 13.77 -12.03 -28.45
CA GLY A 141 12.32 -12.19 -28.47
C GLY A 141 11.88 -13.61 -28.08
N ILE A 142 12.59 -14.64 -28.54
CA ILE A 142 12.33 -16.04 -28.17
C ILE A 142 12.55 -16.24 -26.67
N GLN A 143 13.70 -15.83 -26.13
CA GLN A 143 14.01 -15.94 -24.70
C GLN A 143 12.99 -15.19 -23.83
N PHE A 144 12.55 -14.02 -24.29
CA PHE A 144 11.54 -13.25 -23.59
C PHE A 144 10.18 -13.96 -23.55
N ARG A 145 9.75 -14.56 -24.68
CA ARG A 145 8.51 -15.34 -24.75
C ARG A 145 8.55 -16.55 -23.81
N GLU A 146 9.67 -17.28 -23.80
CA GLU A 146 9.87 -18.41 -22.89
C GLU A 146 9.82 -17.95 -21.43
N GLY A 147 10.43 -16.81 -21.10
CA GLY A 147 10.38 -16.21 -19.78
C GLY A 147 8.96 -15.80 -19.35
N ILE A 148 8.18 -15.21 -20.26
CA ILE A 148 6.76 -14.90 -20.01
C ILE A 148 5.97 -16.18 -19.78
N GLU A 149 6.17 -17.20 -20.60
CA GLU A 149 5.44 -18.47 -20.49
C GLU A 149 5.73 -19.15 -19.14
N GLU A 150 6.99 -19.14 -18.70
CA GLU A 150 7.37 -19.71 -17.41
C GLU A 150 6.81 -18.91 -16.23
N ALA A 151 6.88 -17.57 -16.30
CA ALA A 151 6.28 -16.72 -15.28
C ALA A 151 4.75 -16.87 -15.24
N GLY A 152 4.09 -17.09 -16.38
CA GLY A 152 2.66 -17.38 -16.47
C GLY A 152 2.25 -18.73 -15.87
N LYS A 153 3.20 -19.65 -15.64
CA LYS A 153 2.97 -20.92 -14.93
C LYS A 153 3.08 -20.77 -13.41
N MET A 154 3.49 -19.60 -12.91
CA MET A 154 3.57 -19.37 -11.47
C MET A 154 2.18 -19.52 -10.84
N GLY A 155 2.13 -20.29 -9.76
CA GLY A 155 0.92 -20.46 -8.98
C GLY A 155 0.51 -19.17 -8.24
N PRO A 156 -0.69 -19.16 -7.63
CA PRO A 156 -1.15 -18.03 -6.83
C PRO A 156 -0.19 -17.71 -5.68
N LEU A 157 -0.09 -16.41 -5.37
CA LEU A 157 0.74 -15.87 -4.31
C LEU A 157 -0.12 -15.28 -3.21
N VAL A 158 0.15 -15.62 -1.96
CA VAL A 158 -0.50 -15.04 -0.77
C VAL A 158 0.27 -13.79 -0.36
N LEU A 159 -0.45 -12.71 -0.09
CA LEU A 159 0.05 -11.45 0.45
C LEU A 159 0.20 -11.61 1.96
N CYS A 160 1.40 -11.96 2.38
CA CYS A 160 1.78 -12.12 3.77
C CYS A 160 2.31 -10.80 4.34
N PRO A 161 2.10 -10.53 5.64
CA PRO A 161 2.76 -9.41 6.31
C PRO A 161 4.27 -9.52 6.14
N ALA A 162 4.94 -8.41 5.85
CA ALA A 162 6.39 -8.42 5.75
C ALA A 162 7.02 -8.89 7.06
N SER A 163 7.91 -9.87 6.94
CA SER A 163 8.80 -10.28 8.02
C SER A 163 9.50 -9.04 8.54
N THR A 164 9.31 -8.71 9.83
CA THR A 164 10.11 -7.66 10.45
C THR A 164 11.53 -8.21 10.47
N THR A 165 12.35 -7.86 9.49
CA THR A 165 13.78 -8.13 9.53
C THR A 165 14.25 -7.54 10.85
N GLN A 166 14.48 -8.39 11.84
CA GLN A 166 14.90 -7.95 13.16
C GLN A 166 16.11 -7.06 12.93
N LYS A 167 15.97 -5.78 13.26
CA LYS A 167 17.10 -4.90 13.52
C LYS A 167 18.01 -5.71 14.44
N LYS A 168 19.18 -6.04 13.90
CA LYS A 168 20.30 -6.66 14.58
C LYS A 168 20.26 -6.33 16.09
N THR A 169 20.10 -7.37 16.90
CA THR A 169 20.23 -7.33 18.35
C THR A 169 21.58 -6.73 18.74
N GLU A 170 21.59 -5.44 19.05
CA GLU A 170 22.65 -4.74 19.80
C GLU A 170 21.88 -3.84 20.77
N ASP A 171 21.56 -4.41 21.94
CA ASP A 171 21.30 -3.76 23.24
C ASP A 171 20.44 -4.68 24.13
N LEU A 172 20.92 -5.91 24.35
CA LEU A 172 20.60 -6.66 25.56
C LEU A 172 21.82 -6.54 26.47
N HIS A 173 21.89 -5.41 27.18
CA HIS A 173 22.78 -5.29 28.33
C HIS A 173 22.31 -6.29 29.38
N PHE A 174 23.02 -7.41 29.46
CA PHE A 174 22.99 -8.33 30.60
C PHE A 174 23.44 -7.55 31.83
N VAL A 175 22.51 -7.14 32.69
CA VAL A 175 22.83 -6.75 34.06
C VAL A 175 23.01 -8.04 34.84
N ALA A 176 24.25 -8.51 34.91
CA ALA A 176 24.64 -9.49 35.92
C ALA A 176 24.56 -8.78 37.28
N ASN A 177 23.56 -9.15 38.08
CA ASN A 177 23.47 -8.76 39.47
C ASN A 177 24.38 -9.69 40.25
N GLU A 178 25.57 -9.23 40.63
CA GLU A 178 26.41 -9.93 41.62
C GLU A 178 25.81 -9.68 43.01
N MET A 179 25.53 -10.77 43.73
CA MET A 179 25.30 -10.80 45.18
C MET A 179 26.61 -11.16 45.88
#